data_AF-A0A542AX67-F1
#
_entry.id   AF-A0A542AX67-F1
#
_cell.length_a   1.000
_cell.length_b   1.000
_cell.length_c   1.000
_cell.angle_alpha   90.00
_cell.angle_beta   90.00
_cell.angle_gamma   90.00
#
_symmetry.space_group_name_H-M   'P 1'
#
loop_
_entity.id
_entity.type
_entity.pdbx_description
1 polymer ?
#
loop_
_entity_poly.entity_id
_entity_poly.type
_entity_poly.pdbx_seq_one_letter_code
_entity_poly.pdbx_strand_id
1 'polypeptide(L)'
;MANILDLFKISSGKELIQNTRKELNLDEDLVLQIFASLLPWSISKVDHSTSSKSDAKFSDLKFADLLSESSIISAEDKKLINSFLENAFKIEANNSVKFTIIAENITVSIISEIQSINGKLELTEIKRTLLGASKKASEEFVKVITSGANDSADLIKPAGRIALEDKDSSEDSILGGFTGGK
;
A
#
# COMPACT_ATOMS: atom_id res chain seq x y z
N MET A 1 5.96 10.90 -6.02
CA MET A 1 5.68 9.70 -6.84
C MET A 1 5.14 8.66 -5.90
N ALA A 2 3.94 8.14 -6.17
CA ALA A 2 3.29 7.23 -5.24
C ALA A 2 3.90 5.81 -5.36
N ASN A 3 4.01 5.10 -4.25
CA ASN A 3 4.47 3.70 -4.20
C ASN A 3 3.73 2.93 -3.10
N ILE A 4 3.86 1.60 -3.09
CA ILE A 4 3.13 0.73 -2.16
C ILE A 4 3.37 1.05 -0.68
N LEU A 5 4.54 1.57 -0.32
CA LEU A 5 4.87 1.92 1.07
C LEU A 5 4.16 3.20 1.53
N ASP A 6 3.62 4.00 0.61
CA ASP A 6 2.75 5.13 0.96
C ASP A 6 1.47 4.67 1.67
N LEU A 7 1.13 3.38 1.60
CA LEU A 7 0.08 2.77 2.42
C LEU A 7 0.29 3.05 3.92
N PHE A 8 1.54 3.08 4.41
CA PHE A 8 1.82 3.27 5.84
C PHE A 8 1.69 4.73 6.30
N LYS A 9 1.47 5.68 5.38
CA LYS A 9 1.26 7.09 5.71
C LYS A 9 -0.18 7.40 6.13
N ILE A 10 -1.12 6.49 5.85
CA ILE A 10 -2.55 6.66 6.12
C ILE A 10 -3.03 5.78 7.30
N SER A 11 -4.27 6.01 7.76
CA SER A 11 -4.88 5.27 8.87
C SER A 11 -4.94 3.76 8.61
N SER A 12 -5.39 3.34 7.43
CA SER A 12 -5.51 1.91 7.10
C SER A 12 -4.18 1.16 7.16
N GLY A 13 -3.07 1.78 6.72
CA GLY A 13 -1.74 1.18 6.87
C GLY A 13 -1.24 1.14 8.31
N LYS A 14 -1.56 2.15 9.12
CA LYS A 14 -1.26 2.13 10.57
C LYS A 14 -2.05 1.04 11.28
N GLU A 15 -3.34 0.88 10.95
CA GLU A 15 -4.19 -0.20 11.48
C GLU A 15 -3.68 -1.58 11.07
N LEU A 16 -3.27 -1.74 9.81
CA LEU A 16 -2.64 -2.97 9.33
C LEU A 16 -1.41 -3.34 10.17
N ILE A 17 -0.50 -2.38 10.40
CA ILE A 17 0.69 -2.61 11.24
C ILE A 17 0.27 -3.01 12.65
N GLN A 18 -0.64 -2.26 13.28
CA GLN A 18 -1.09 -2.52 14.65
C GLN A 18 -1.78 -3.88 14.80
N ASN A 19 -2.62 -4.27 13.84
CA ASN A 19 -3.30 -5.56 13.85
C ASN A 19 -2.33 -6.71 13.60
N THR A 20 -1.40 -6.56 12.65
CA THR A 20 -0.34 -7.56 12.39
C THR A 20 0.56 -7.74 13.61
N ARG A 21 0.95 -6.63 14.25
CA ARG A 21 1.73 -6.61 15.49
C ARG A 21 1.03 -7.41 16.61
N LYS A 22 -0.26 -7.18 16.82
CA LYS A 22 -1.06 -7.88 17.83
C LYS A 22 -1.24 -9.36 17.52
N GLU A 23 -1.54 -9.69 16.26
CA GLU A 23 -1.76 -11.07 15.80
C GLU A 23 -0.49 -11.93 15.89
N LEU A 24 0.67 -11.35 15.57
CA LEU A 24 1.94 -12.08 15.52
C LEU A 24 2.79 -11.92 16.79
N ASN A 25 2.36 -11.04 17.70
CA ASN A 25 3.09 -10.67 18.92
C ASN A 25 4.55 -10.26 18.64
N LEU A 26 4.74 -9.34 17.70
CA LEU A 26 6.04 -8.82 17.28
C LEU A 26 6.18 -7.33 17.58
N ASP A 27 7.40 -6.81 17.52
CA ASP A 27 7.65 -5.37 17.62
C ASP A 27 7.19 -4.63 16.35
N GLU A 28 6.69 -3.41 16.53
CA GLU A 28 6.15 -2.58 15.45
C GLU A 28 7.19 -2.28 14.37
N ASP A 29 8.42 -1.96 14.78
CA ASP A 29 9.53 -1.68 13.87
C ASP A 29 9.89 -2.91 13.03
N LEU A 30 9.83 -4.11 13.62
CA LEU A 30 10.10 -5.36 12.92
C LEU A 30 9.01 -5.66 11.88
N VAL A 31 7.74 -5.47 12.25
CA VAL A 31 6.59 -5.60 11.34
C VAL A 31 6.73 -4.66 10.14
N LEU A 32 7.12 -3.41 10.39
CA LEU A 32 7.31 -2.41 9.34
C LEU A 32 8.48 -2.76 8.41
N GLN A 33 9.61 -3.24 8.94
CA GLN A 33 10.76 -3.69 8.15
C GLN A 33 10.41 -4.90 7.26
N ILE A 34 9.65 -5.86 7.82
CA ILE A 34 9.18 -7.02 7.07
C ILE A 34 8.28 -6.56 5.92
N PHE A 35 7.27 -5.73 6.19
CA PHE A 35 6.38 -5.23 5.14
C PHE A 35 7.10 -4.38 4.09
N ALA A 36 8.09 -3.57 4.49
CA ALA A 36 8.90 -2.78 3.56
C ALA A 36 9.67 -3.66 2.55
N SER A 37 10.01 -4.89 2.94
CA SER A 37 10.64 -5.87 2.06
C SER A 37 9.61 -6.69 1.27
N LEU A 38 8.52 -7.08 1.94
CA LEU A 38 7.58 -8.07 1.46
C LEU A 38 6.58 -7.52 0.45
N LEU A 39 6.11 -6.28 0.62
CA LEU A 39 5.15 -5.67 -0.30
C LEU A 39 5.75 -5.44 -1.70
N PRO A 40 6.95 -4.85 -1.86
CA PRO A 40 7.58 -4.75 -3.18
C PRO A 40 7.87 -6.12 -3.82
N TRP A 41 8.30 -7.09 -3.01
CA TRP A 41 8.52 -8.46 -3.49
C TRP A 41 7.21 -9.08 -3.99
N SER A 42 6.12 -8.97 -3.22
CA SER A 42 4.82 -9.51 -3.57
C SER A 42 4.33 -8.91 -4.87
N ILE A 43 4.43 -7.58 -5.03
CA ILE A 43 4.12 -6.89 -6.29
C ILE A 43 4.93 -7.48 -7.44
N SER A 44 6.23 -7.69 -7.27
CA SER A 44 7.08 -8.21 -8.36
C SER A 44 6.62 -9.59 -8.86
N LYS A 45 6.01 -10.40 -7.99
CA LYS A 45 5.60 -11.79 -8.24
C LYS A 45 4.16 -11.97 -8.70
N VAL A 46 3.34 -10.91 -8.76
CA VAL A 46 2.00 -11.01 -9.34
C VAL A 46 2.10 -11.10 -10.87
N ASP A 47 1.85 -12.29 -11.43
CA ASP A 47 2.03 -12.57 -12.86
C ASP A 47 0.74 -12.58 -13.68
N HIS A 48 -0.42 -12.58 -13.04
CA HIS A 48 -1.72 -12.57 -13.71
C HIS A 48 -2.60 -11.43 -13.20
N SER A 49 -3.44 -10.88 -14.09
CA SER A 49 -4.50 -9.95 -13.67
C SER A 49 -5.44 -10.70 -12.74
N THR A 50 -5.54 -10.24 -11.50
CA THR A 50 -6.35 -10.86 -10.46
C THR A 50 -7.82 -10.51 -10.69
N SER A 51 -8.45 -11.26 -11.60
CA SER A 51 -9.92 -11.26 -11.76
C SER A 51 -10.64 -12.02 -10.64
N SER A 52 -9.89 -12.64 -9.74
CA SER A 52 -10.42 -13.50 -8.68
C SER A 52 -10.82 -12.69 -7.45
N LYS A 53 -12.11 -12.35 -7.39
CA LYS A 53 -12.97 -12.43 -6.19
C LYS A 53 -12.47 -11.72 -4.91
N SER A 54 -12.23 -10.42 -4.97
CA SER A 54 -12.65 -9.59 -3.85
C SER A 54 -13.45 -8.41 -4.38
N ASP A 55 -14.77 -8.57 -4.44
CA ASP A 55 -15.71 -7.44 -4.60
C ASP A 55 -15.65 -6.48 -3.39
N ALA A 56 -14.88 -6.83 -2.35
CA ALA A 56 -14.57 -5.95 -1.24
C ALA A 56 -13.49 -4.94 -1.66
N LYS A 57 -13.81 -3.65 -1.52
CA LYS A 57 -12.83 -2.56 -1.63
C LYS A 57 -11.73 -2.78 -0.60
N PHE A 58 -10.52 -2.30 -0.90
CA PHE A 58 -9.40 -2.30 0.05
C PHE A 58 -9.76 -1.64 1.38
N SER A 59 -10.64 -0.62 1.36
CA SER A 59 -11.18 0.04 2.57
C SER A 59 -12.05 -0.86 3.44
N ASP A 60 -12.64 -1.91 2.86
CA ASP A 60 -13.66 -2.74 3.50
C ASP A 60 -13.08 -4.10 3.97
N LEU A 61 -11.83 -4.38 3.63
CA LEU A 61 -11.13 -5.60 4.05
C LEU A 61 -10.91 -5.59 5.55
N LYS A 62 -11.48 -6.59 6.23
CA LYS A 62 -11.16 -6.80 7.64
C LYS A 62 -9.83 -7.52 7.71
N PHE A 63 -9.08 -7.29 8.79
CA PHE A 63 -7.79 -7.95 9.00
C PHE A 63 -7.90 -9.48 8.97
N ALA A 64 -9.02 -10.05 9.43
CA ALA A 64 -9.29 -11.49 9.36
C ALA A 64 -9.33 -12.02 7.91
N ASP A 65 -9.81 -11.21 6.95
CA ASP A 65 -9.86 -11.60 5.55
C ASP A 65 -8.45 -11.71 4.96
N LEU A 66 -7.50 -10.90 5.44
CA LEU A 66 -6.10 -10.90 5.02
C LEU A 66 -5.31 -12.14 5.47
N LEU A 67 -5.84 -12.93 6.41
CA LEU A 67 -5.21 -14.18 6.86
C LEU A 67 -5.62 -15.39 6.00
N SER A 68 -6.58 -15.23 5.09
CA SER A 68 -7.04 -16.31 4.21
C SER A 68 -5.99 -16.62 3.15
N GLU A 69 -5.67 -17.89 2.94
CA GLU A 69 -4.70 -18.29 1.92
C GLU A 69 -5.18 -17.89 0.52
N SER A 70 -4.32 -17.17 -0.22
CA SER A 70 -4.44 -16.94 -1.65
C SER A 70 -3.38 -17.73 -2.42
N SER A 71 -3.64 -18.00 -3.70
CA SER A 71 -2.81 -18.88 -4.54
C SER A 71 -2.17 -18.15 -5.71
N ILE A 72 -1.90 -16.85 -5.57
CA ILE A 72 -1.47 -15.98 -6.68
C ILE A 72 0.05 -16.03 -6.84
N ILE A 73 0.79 -16.16 -5.74
CA ILE A 73 2.23 -16.38 -5.75
C ILE A 73 2.55 -17.88 -5.69
N SER A 74 3.53 -18.33 -6.49
CA SER A 74 3.92 -19.74 -6.56
C SER A 74 4.38 -20.27 -5.20
N ALA A 75 4.14 -21.55 -4.92
CA ALA A 75 4.60 -22.18 -3.68
C ALA A 75 6.14 -22.18 -3.54
N GLU A 76 6.86 -22.20 -4.67
CA GLU A 76 8.31 -22.10 -4.72
C GLU A 76 8.80 -20.71 -4.28
N ASP A 77 8.19 -19.65 -4.81
CA ASP A 77 8.47 -18.28 -4.40
C ASP A 77 8.11 -18.04 -2.93
N LYS A 78 6.99 -18.60 -2.45
CA LYS A 78 6.58 -18.56 -1.04
C LYS A 78 7.61 -19.22 -0.13
N LYS A 79 8.16 -20.38 -0.52
CA LYS A 79 9.23 -21.04 0.24
C LYS A 79 10.50 -20.20 0.31
N LEU A 80 10.90 -19.59 -0.81
CA LEU A 80 12.08 -18.73 -0.86
C LEU A 80 11.92 -17.51 0.05
N ILE A 81 10.79 -16.81 -0.04
CA ILE A 81 10.57 -15.62 0.79
C ILE A 81 10.43 -15.99 2.26
N ASN A 82 9.76 -17.10 2.58
CA ASN A 82 9.63 -17.53 3.97
C ASN A 82 11.00 -17.85 4.57
N SER A 83 11.83 -18.58 3.82
CA SER A 83 13.21 -18.84 4.23
C SER A 83 14.01 -17.55 4.40
N PHE A 84 13.81 -16.55 3.54
CA PHE A 84 14.43 -15.24 3.70
C PHE A 84 13.95 -14.55 4.98
N LEU A 85 12.65 -14.52 5.26
CA LEU A 85 12.11 -13.86 6.44
C LEU A 85 12.59 -14.52 7.74
N GLU A 86 12.56 -15.84 7.81
CA GLU A 86 13.06 -16.63 8.95
C GLU A 86 14.54 -16.35 9.23
N ASN A 87 15.37 -16.27 8.18
CA ASN A 87 16.82 -16.09 8.35
C ASN A 87 17.22 -14.62 8.57
N ALA A 88 16.63 -13.68 7.84
CA ALA A 88 17.00 -12.27 7.88
C ALA A 88 16.38 -11.55 9.08
N PHE A 89 15.12 -11.83 9.40
CA PHE A 89 14.36 -11.18 10.47
C PHE A 89 14.21 -12.04 11.72
N LYS A 90 14.69 -13.29 11.72
CA LYS A 90 14.66 -14.22 12.86
C LYS A 90 13.24 -14.43 13.41
N ILE A 91 12.25 -14.49 12.53
CA ILE A 91 10.85 -14.76 12.90
C ILE A 91 10.53 -16.24 12.80
N GLU A 92 9.55 -16.69 13.58
CA GLU A 92 9.06 -18.08 13.53
C GLU A 92 8.41 -18.40 12.18
N ALA A 93 8.54 -19.64 11.72
CA ALA A 93 8.01 -20.11 10.43
C ALA A 93 6.50 -19.84 10.27
N ASN A 94 5.71 -20.03 11.33
CA ASN A 94 4.28 -19.75 11.31
C ASN A 94 3.99 -18.25 11.05
N ASN A 95 4.75 -17.36 11.70
CA ASN A 95 4.63 -15.92 11.49
C ASN A 95 5.09 -15.52 10.09
N SER A 96 6.14 -16.15 9.57
CA SER A 96 6.60 -15.94 8.20
C SER A 96 5.51 -16.25 7.18
N VAL A 97 4.85 -17.40 7.32
CA VAL A 97 3.75 -17.80 6.42
C VAL A 97 2.62 -16.78 6.48
N LYS A 98 2.20 -16.36 7.69
CA LYS A 98 1.15 -15.34 7.87
C LYS A 98 1.53 -14.01 7.22
N PHE A 99 2.76 -13.54 7.39
CA PHE A 99 3.23 -12.31 6.72
C PHE A 99 3.12 -12.40 5.21
N THR A 100 3.59 -13.50 4.63
CA THR A 100 3.54 -13.75 3.19
C THR A 100 2.11 -13.72 2.68
N ILE A 101 1.17 -14.36 3.39
CA ILE A 101 -0.27 -14.35 3.04
C ILE A 101 -0.84 -12.92 3.12
N ILE A 102 -0.55 -12.19 4.19
CA ILE A 102 -1.06 -10.82 4.38
C ILE A 102 -0.57 -9.90 3.25
N ALA A 103 0.74 -9.94 2.93
CA ALA A 103 1.30 -9.10 1.87
C ALA A 103 0.79 -9.47 0.48
N GLU A 104 0.59 -10.76 0.21
CA GLU A 104 -0.05 -11.23 -1.02
C GLU A 104 -1.46 -10.67 -1.14
N ASN A 105 -2.28 -10.82 -0.11
CA ASN A 105 -3.67 -10.34 -0.12
C ASN A 105 -3.76 -8.83 -0.28
N ILE A 106 -2.93 -8.05 0.42
CA ILE A 106 -2.87 -6.59 0.26
C ILE A 106 -2.53 -6.21 -1.18
N THR A 107 -1.50 -6.84 -1.74
CA THR A 107 -1.03 -6.53 -3.09
C THR A 107 -2.11 -6.81 -4.12
N VAL A 108 -2.78 -7.94 -3.98
CA VAL A 108 -3.86 -8.38 -4.85
C VAL A 108 -5.04 -7.43 -4.77
N SER A 109 -5.49 -7.10 -3.56
CA SER A 109 -6.61 -6.17 -3.37
C SER A 109 -6.32 -4.79 -3.96
N ILE A 110 -5.12 -4.25 -3.76
CA ILE A 110 -4.74 -2.95 -4.33
C ILE A 110 -4.71 -3.01 -5.86
N ILE A 111 -4.10 -4.04 -6.44
CA ILE A 111 -4.02 -4.18 -7.91
C ILE A 111 -5.42 -4.34 -8.50
N SER A 112 -6.25 -5.21 -7.92
CA SER A 112 -7.62 -5.44 -8.37
C SER A 112 -8.44 -4.15 -8.31
N GLU A 113 -8.35 -3.37 -7.23
CA GLU A 113 -9.10 -2.12 -7.11
C GLU A 113 -8.62 -1.04 -8.09
N ILE A 114 -7.31 -0.93 -8.36
CA ILE A 114 -6.78 -0.05 -9.42
C ILE A 114 -7.37 -0.46 -10.77
N GLN A 115 -7.41 -1.76 -11.08
CA GLN A 115 -7.99 -2.27 -12.32
C GLN A 115 -9.51 -2.03 -12.39
N SER A 116 -10.22 -2.09 -11.27
CA SER A 116 -11.66 -1.76 -11.20
C SER A 116 -11.92 -0.27 -11.45
N ILE A 117 -11.06 0.63 -10.96
CA ILE A 117 -11.16 2.07 -11.20
C ILE A 117 -10.85 2.39 -12.67
N ASN A 118 -9.81 1.77 -13.23
CA ASN A 118 -9.38 2.01 -14.61
C ASN A 118 -8.92 0.72 -15.31
N GLY A 119 -9.89 0.03 -15.91
CA GLY A 119 -9.66 -1.25 -16.62
C GLY A 119 -8.81 -1.15 -17.88
N LYS A 120 -8.37 0.05 -18.29
CA LYS A 120 -7.44 0.25 -19.41
C LYS A 120 -5.97 0.18 -18.99
N LEU A 121 -5.67 0.22 -17.68
CA LEU A 121 -4.31 0.14 -17.18
C LEU A 121 -3.76 -1.29 -17.29
N GLU A 122 -2.64 -1.43 -17.98
CA GLU A 122 -1.91 -2.69 -18.02
C GLU A 122 -1.32 -3.04 -16.65
N LEU A 123 -1.35 -4.32 -16.28
CA LEU A 123 -0.77 -4.82 -15.04
C LEU A 123 0.69 -4.37 -14.86
N THR A 124 1.48 -4.36 -15.93
CA THR A 124 2.88 -3.91 -15.90
C THR A 124 3.02 -2.46 -15.44
N GLU A 125 2.13 -1.56 -15.87
CA GLU A 125 2.16 -0.15 -15.47
C GLU A 125 1.69 0.05 -14.03
N ILE A 126 0.74 -0.76 -13.58
CA ILE A 126 0.31 -0.80 -12.18
C ILE A 126 1.49 -1.25 -11.29
N LYS A 127 2.11 -2.39 -11.62
CA LYS A 127 3.31 -2.90 -10.92
C LYS A 127 4.42 -1.85 -10.87
N ARG A 128 4.75 -1.23 -12.02
CA ARG A 128 5.76 -0.16 -12.08
C ARG A 128 5.40 1.03 -11.20
N THR A 129 4.13 1.41 -11.13
CA THR A 129 3.70 2.50 -10.25
C THR A 129 3.85 2.12 -8.78
N LEU A 130 3.35 0.95 -8.38
CA LEU A 130 3.45 0.48 -6.99
C LEU A 130 4.90 0.29 -6.53
N LEU A 131 5.82 -0.04 -7.44
CA LEU A 131 7.27 -0.13 -7.19
C LEU A 131 7.99 1.23 -7.27
N GLY A 132 7.29 2.34 -7.56
CA GLY A 132 7.90 3.67 -7.66
C GLY A 132 8.74 3.88 -8.92
N ALA A 133 8.48 3.14 -10.00
CA ALA A 133 9.13 3.25 -11.32
C ALA A 133 8.27 3.92 -12.41
N SER A 134 6.96 4.10 -12.19
CA SER A 134 6.04 4.83 -13.09
C SER A 134 5.09 5.73 -12.31
N LYS A 135 4.55 6.78 -12.96
CA LYS A 135 3.47 7.63 -12.40
C LYS A 135 2.09 7.32 -13.00
N LYS A 136 2.01 6.41 -13.98
CA LYS A 136 0.80 6.24 -14.81
C LYS A 136 -0.45 5.78 -14.06
N ALA A 137 -0.30 5.02 -12.97
CA ALA A 137 -1.40 4.57 -12.12
C ALA A 137 -1.43 5.28 -10.75
N SER A 138 -0.71 6.40 -10.61
CA SER A 138 -0.55 7.06 -9.30
C SER A 138 -1.87 7.62 -8.77
N GLU A 139 -2.71 8.17 -9.65
CA GLU A 139 -4.00 8.72 -9.24
C GLU A 139 -4.96 7.62 -8.76
N GLU A 140 -5.04 6.51 -9.48
CA GLU A 140 -5.85 5.34 -9.10
C GLU A 140 -5.33 4.74 -7.80
N PHE A 141 -4.03 4.56 -7.66
CA PHE A 141 -3.45 4.06 -6.41
C PHE A 141 -3.75 4.97 -5.21
N VAL A 142 -3.59 6.30 -5.38
CA VAL A 142 -3.95 7.26 -4.33
C VAL A 142 -5.44 7.16 -3.99
N LYS A 143 -6.32 7.03 -4.99
CA LYS A 143 -7.75 6.78 -4.75
C LYS A 143 -7.95 5.51 -3.95
N VAL A 144 -7.39 4.36 -4.33
CA VAL A 144 -7.53 3.09 -3.59
C VAL A 144 -7.20 3.27 -2.10
N ILE A 145 -6.06 3.89 -1.79
CA ILE A 145 -5.63 4.04 -0.39
C ILE A 145 -6.39 5.14 0.35
N THR A 146 -7.00 6.12 -0.33
CA THR A 146 -7.72 7.24 0.31
C THR A 146 -9.25 7.15 0.28
N SER A 147 -9.83 6.26 -0.53
CA SER A 147 -11.29 6.17 -0.77
C SER A 147 -12.11 5.79 0.47
N GLY A 148 -11.47 5.26 1.52
CA GLY A 148 -12.12 5.03 2.83
C GLY A 148 -12.39 6.30 3.65
N ALA A 149 -11.97 7.48 3.20
CA ALA A 149 -12.06 8.73 3.97
C ALA A 149 -13.31 9.60 3.69
N ASN A 150 -14.16 9.25 2.71
CA ASN A 150 -15.07 10.24 2.10
C ASN A 150 -16.58 9.95 2.07
N ASP A 151 -17.10 8.83 2.58
CA ASP A 151 -18.55 8.55 2.48
C ASP A 151 -19.29 8.24 3.80
N SER A 152 -18.67 8.45 4.97
CA SER A 152 -19.43 8.58 6.23
C SER A 152 -19.15 9.92 6.90
N ALA A 153 -20.24 10.64 7.17
CA ALA A 153 -20.21 11.87 7.93
C ALA A 153 -19.54 11.65 9.30
N ASP A 154 -18.64 12.56 9.65
CA ASP A 154 -17.78 12.58 10.84
C ASP A 154 -16.66 11.53 10.88
N LEU A 155 -15.46 11.91 10.42
CA LEU A 155 -14.19 11.48 11.06
C LEU A 155 -12.90 12.18 10.59
N ILE A 156 -12.89 12.97 9.50
CA ILE A 156 -11.61 13.58 9.03
C ILE A 156 -11.79 15.06 8.64
N LYS A 157 -11.26 15.95 9.49
CA LYS A 157 -10.84 17.30 9.06
C LYS A 157 -9.60 17.15 8.17
N PRO A 158 -9.49 17.91 7.06
CA PRO A 158 -8.40 17.75 6.10
C PRO A 158 -7.08 18.18 6.75
N ALA A 159 -6.29 17.21 7.20
CA ALA A 159 -4.89 17.44 7.51
C ALA A 159 -4.09 17.27 6.21
N GLY A 160 -3.80 18.40 5.56
CA GLY A 160 -2.70 18.55 4.61
C GLY A 160 -2.91 17.91 3.25
N ARG A 161 -3.17 18.76 2.25
CA ARG A 161 -2.79 18.51 0.86
C ARG A 161 -1.37 17.90 0.86
N ILE A 162 -1.20 16.71 0.28
CA ILE A 162 0.13 16.29 -0.19
C ILE A 162 0.44 17.25 -1.33
N ALA A 163 1.13 18.35 -1.00
CA ALA A 163 1.67 19.25 -1.97
C ALA A 163 2.81 18.50 -2.67
N LEU A 164 2.51 17.95 -3.86
CA LEU A 164 3.50 17.74 -4.88
C LEU A 164 3.92 19.14 -5.36
N GLU A 165 4.75 19.83 -4.57
CA GLU A 165 5.44 21.01 -5.06
C GLU A 165 6.50 20.52 -6.05
N ASP A 166 6.13 20.61 -7.34
CA ASP A 166 7.10 20.78 -8.41
C ASP A 166 7.84 22.08 -8.11
N LYS A 167 9.02 21.97 -7.50
CA LYS A 167 9.95 23.10 -7.40
C LYS A 167 10.55 23.37 -8.77
N ASP A 168 9.80 24.10 -9.59
CA ASP A 168 10.38 25.08 -10.50
C ASP A 168 10.15 26.45 -9.86
N SER A 169 11.15 26.94 -9.14
CA SER A 169 11.19 28.32 -8.65
C SER A 169 12.59 28.89 -8.82
N SER A 170 12.92 29.18 -10.07
CA SER A 170 13.79 30.30 -10.40
C SER A 170 13.01 31.19 -11.34
N GLU A 171 12.32 32.19 -10.79
CA GLU A 171 12.16 33.53 -11.37
C GLU A 171 11.25 34.39 -10.48
N ASP A 172 11.88 35.37 -9.84
CA ASP A 172 11.44 36.74 -9.60
C ASP A 172 9.96 37.07 -9.32
N SER A 173 9.70 37.50 -8.08
CA SER A 173 9.25 38.89 -7.85
C SER A 173 9.05 39.17 -6.36
N ILE A 174 10.05 39.82 -5.78
CA ILE A 174 9.90 40.66 -4.59
C ILE A 174 9.35 42.00 -5.10
N LEU A 175 8.07 42.33 -4.86
CA LEU A 175 7.52 43.68 -4.63
C LEU A 175 5.97 43.69 -4.73
N GLY A 176 5.28 44.31 -3.77
CA GLY A 176 3.91 44.82 -4.01
C GLY A 176 2.93 44.92 -2.83
N GLY A 177 3.18 45.80 -1.87
CA GLY A 177 2.21 46.78 -1.31
C GLY A 177 0.89 46.39 -0.61
N PHE A 178 0.74 46.92 0.62
CA PHE A 178 -0.44 47.65 1.18
C PHE A 178 -1.83 46.96 1.20
N THR A 179 -2.43 46.61 2.35
CA THR A 179 -3.21 47.44 3.31
C THR A 179 -3.68 46.50 4.44
N GLY A 180 -3.58 46.77 5.75
CA GLY A 180 -4.45 47.64 6.57
C GLY A 180 -5.19 46.81 7.64
N GLY A 181 -5.00 47.09 8.95
CA GLY A 181 -5.79 46.43 10.00
C GLY A 181 -5.24 46.46 11.44
N LYS A 182 -5.46 47.59 12.11
CA LYS A 182 -5.14 47.98 13.52
C LYS A 182 -3.70 48.38 13.83
#